data_AF-A0A7W5C4M3-F1
#
_entry.id   AF-A0A7W5C4M3-F1
#
_cell.length_a   1.000
_cell.length_b   1.000
_cell.length_c   1.000
_cell.angle_alpha   90.00
_cell.angle_beta   90.00
_cell.angle_gamma   90.00
#
_symmetry.space_group_name_H-M   'P 1'
#
loop_
_entity.id
_entity.type
_entity.pdbx_description
1 polymer ?
#
loop_
_entity_poly.entity_id
_entity_poly.type
_entity_poly.pdbx_seq_one_letter_code
_entity_poly.pdbx_strand_id
1 'polypeptide(L)'
;MESQKSGKRSLALPITLIILVFSLIGNVFLYSQFLQHKQQIKHDTGQRIYNAAVSSQQYASEMIPLLDALLQSKTLDERLGLVYNIGKLSGKGSGLTELAAEAAVISDDTAAWDTGVPAMYVSNAEAGLLAAGRYEGVLNDSDAAYVSGLKSSYVALNGVLGKFNANIGETRIAVIRLASGLDWMELAKQSMETMAEQAARPVK
;
A
#
# COMPACT_ATOMS: atom_id res chain seq x y z
N MET A 1 40.65 -46.26 -65.94
CA MET A 1 40.23 -44.92 -65.51
C MET A 1 38.76 -45.00 -65.13
N GLU A 2 38.41 -44.28 -64.06
CA GLU A 2 37.07 -43.77 -63.67
C GLU A 2 36.67 -44.12 -62.23
N SER A 3 37.05 -43.22 -61.33
CA SER A 3 36.62 -43.18 -59.94
C SER A 3 35.22 -42.59 -59.87
N GLN A 4 34.22 -43.42 -59.54
CA GLN A 4 32.85 -42.98 -59.26
C GLN A 4 32.83 -42.18 -57.93
N LYS A 5 32.94 -40.84 -58.02
CA LYS A 5 32.66 -39.96 -56.87
C LYS A 5 31.14 -39.89 -56.66
N SER A 6 30.63 -40.75 -55.77
CA SER A 6 29.28 -40.63 -55.22
C SER A 6 29.12 -39.26 -54.56
N GLY A 7 28.31 -38.40 -55.18
CA GLY A 7 28.00 -37.06 -54.67
C GLY A 7 27.16 -37.15 -53.40
N LYS A 8 27.82 -37.12 -52.23
CA LYS A 8 27.17 -36.93 -50.93
C LYS A 8 26.47 -35.55 -50.96
N ARG A 9 25.16 -35.53 -51.23
CA ARG A 9 24.35 -34.30 -51.08
C ARG A 9 24.51 -33.82 -49.64
N SER A 10 25.03 -32.60 -49.47
CA SER A 10 25.29 -32.03 -48.15
C SER A 10 23.97 -31.77 -47.43
N LEU A 11 23.56 -32.69 -46.56
CA LEU A 11 22.39 -32.55 -45.69
C LEU A 11 22.65 -31.61 -44.50
N ALA A 12 23.90 -31.15 -44.32
CA ALA A 12 24.26 -30.26 -43.22
C ALA A 12 23.51 -28.92 -43.29
N LEU A 13 23.38 -28.33 -44.48
CA LEU A 13 22.74 -27.03 -44.68
C LEU A 13 21.24 -27.01 -44.29
N PRO A 14 20.39 -27.96 -44.72
CA PRO A 14 19.00 -27.99 -44.28
C PRO A 14 18.86 -28.31 -42.78
N ILE A 15 19.73 -29.15 -42.22
CA ILE A 15 19.71 -29.47 -40.78
C ILE A 15 20.05 -28.24 -39.94
N THR A 16 21.11 -27.49 -40.28
CA THR A 16 21.47 -26.26 -39.56
C THR A 16 20.40 -25.20 -39.68
N LEU A 17 19.73 -25.09 -40.84
CA LEU A 17 18.64 -24.14 -41.03
C LEU A 17 17.41 -24.50 -40.17
N ILE A 18 17.08 -25.79 -40.04
CA ILE A 18 16.03 -26.26 -39.11
C ILE A 18 16.40 -25.94 -37.66
N ILE A 19 17.64 -26.24 -37.23
CA ILE A 19 18.11 -25.93 -35.87
C ILE A 19 18.06 -24.41 -35.61
N LEU A 20 18.45 -23.59 -36.58
CA LEU A 20 18.39 -22.14 -36.48
C LEU A 20 16.95 -21.65 -36.27
N VAL A 21 15.99 -22.18 -37.04
CA VAL A 21 14.57 -21.84 -36.89
C VAL A 21 14.05 -22.25 -35.51
N PHE A 22 14.36 -23.46 -35.05
CA PHE A 22 13.99 -23.89 -33.69
C PHE A 22 14.63 -23.01 -32.61
N SER A 23 15.89 -22.60 -32.77
CA SER A 23 16.56 -21.69 -31.85
C SER A 23 15.89 -20.31 -31.83
N LEU A 24 15.49 -19.79 -32.99
CA LEU A 24 14.81 -18.50 -33.09
C LEU A 24 13.42 -18.55 -32.43
N ILE A 25 12.65 -19.60 -32.70
CA ILE A 25 11.34 -19.83 -32.07
C ILE A 25 11.50 -19.95 -30.55
N GLY A 26 12.51 -20.69 -30.09
CA GLY A 26 12.83 -20.83 -28.66
C GLY A 26 13.11 -19.48 -27.99
N ASN A 27 13.92 -18.62 -28.62
CA ASN A 27 14.21 -17.29 -28.09
C ASN A 27 12.97 -16.40 -28.00
N VAL A 28 12.13 -16.39 -29.04
CA VAL A 28 10.87 -15.61 -29.04
C VAL A 28 9.91 -16.13 -27.97
N PHE A 29 9.82 -17.46 -27.81
CA PHE A 29 9.00 -18.09 -26.78
C PHE A 29 9.47 -17.72 -25.36
N LEU A 30 10.76 -17.87 -25.07
CA LEU A 30 11.34 -17.52 -23.77
C LEU A 30 11.17 -16.02 -23.46
N TYR A 31 11.38 -15.15 -24.47
CA TYR A 31 11.18 -13.71 -24.30
C TYR A 31 9.71 -13.36 -24.03
N SER A 32 8.77 -14.04 -24.70
CA SER A 32 7.33 -13.88 -24.44
C SER A 32 6.96 -14.30 -23.02
N GLN A 33 7.48 -15.43 -22.55
CA GLN A 33 7.27 -15.91 -21.19
C GLN A 33 7.85 -14.94 -20.15
N PHE A 34 9.05 -14.41 -20.42
CA PHE A 34 9.68 -13.39 -19.58
C PHE A 34 8.85 -12.11 -19.47
N LEU A 35 8.30 -11.62 -20.59
CA LEU A 35 7.43 -10.44 -20.59
C LEU A 35 6.14 -10.68 -19.81
N GLN A 36 5.51 -11.85 -19.98
CA GLN A 36 4.31 -12.23 -19.22
C GLN A 36 4.60 -12.28 -17.72
N HIS A 37 5.71 -12.89 -17.32
CA HIS A 37 6.11 -12.96 -15.92
C HIS A 37 6.36 -11.57 -15.33
N LYS A 38 7.05 -10.68 -16.06
CA LYS A 38 7.24 -9.28 -15.65
C LYS A 38 5.94 -8.52 -15.47
N GLN A 39 4.98 -8.68 -16.39
CA GLN A 39 3.67 -8.05 -16.27
C GLN A 39 2.88 -8.59 -15.09
N GLN A 40 2.99 -9.89 -14.80
CA GLN A 40 2.34 -10.50 -13.65
C GLN A 40 2.89 -9.95 -12.33
N ILE A 41 4.22 -9.87 -12.18
CA ILE A 41 4.84 -9.26 -10.98
C ILE A 41 4.36 -7.82 -10.79
N LYS A 42 4.37 -7.00 -11.86
CA LYS A 42 3.89 -5.62 -11.78
C LYS A 42 2.40 -5.53 -11.41
N HIS A 43 1.60 -6.44 -11.92
CA HIS A 43 0.18 -6.51 -11.58
C HIS A 43 0.00 -6.85 -10.10
N ASP A 44 0.70 -7.85 -9.60
CA ASP A 44 0.58 -8.29 -8.20
C ASP A 44 1.07 -7.20 -7.24
N THR A 45 2.19 -6.53 -7.57
CA THR A 45 2.64 -5.34 -6.82
C THR A 45 1.64 -4.20 -6.87
N GLY A 46 1.10 -3.89 -8.05
CA GLY A 46 0.06 -2.89 -8.20
C GLY A 46 -1.18 -3.19 -7.37
N GLN A 47 -1.58 -4.46 -7.28
CA GLN A 47 -2.73 -4.88 -6.49
C GLN A 47 -2.49 -4.70 -5.00
N ARG A 48 -1.28 -4.99 -4.51
CA ARG A 48 -0.90 -4.74 -3.10
C ARG A 48 -0.97 -3.24 -2.78
N ILE A 49 -0.39 -2.40 -3.63
CA ILE A 49 -0.46 -0.93 -3.47
C ILE A 49 -1.91 -0.45 -3.46
N TYR A 50 -2.73 -0.92 -4.40
CA TYR A 50 -4.15 -0.57 -4.48
C TYR A 50 -4.90 -0.95 -3.20
N ASN A 51 -4.74 -2.19 -2.74
CA ASN A 51 -5.40 -2.68 -1.54
C ASN A 51 -4.95 -1.88 -0.30
N ALA A 52 -3.65 -1.60 -0.17
CA ALA A 52 -3.10 -0.82 0.93
C ALA A 52 -3.64 0.62 0.94
N ALA A 53 -3.69 1.27 -0.23
CA ALA A 53 -4.23 2.63 -0.37
C ALA A 53 -5.73 2.69 -0.04
N VAL A 54 -6.53 1.75 -0.56
CA VAL A 54 -7.97 1.68 -0.28
C VAL A 54 -8.23 1.37 1.20
N SER A 55 -7.49 0.43 1.80
CA SER A 55 -7.61 0.13 3.23
C SER A 55 -7.23 1.34 4.09
N SER A 56 -6.18 2.07 3.72
CA SER A 56 -5.77 3.29 4.41
C SER A 56 -6.83 4.38 4.34
N GLN A 57 -7.44 4.57 3.16
CA GLN A 57 -8.52 5.54 2.96
C GLN A 57 -9.77 5.18 3.78
N GLN A 58 -10.16 3.89 3.79
CA GLN A 58 -11.27 3.40 4.60
C GLN A 58 -10.98 3.59 6.09
N TYR A 59 -9.77 3.25 6.53
CA TYR A 59 -9.35 3.43 7.92
C TYR A 59 -9.46 4.90 8.34
N ALA A 60 -8.90 5.82 7.56
CA ALA A 60 -8.94 7.24 7.88
C ALA A 60 -10.38 7.81 7.85
N SER A 61 -11.19 7.45 6.86
CA SER A 61 -12.57 7.94 6.73
C SER A 61 -13.51 7.38 7.81
N GLU A 62 -13.36 6.12 8.20
CA GLU A 62 -14.17 5.49 9.26
C GLU A 62 -13.78 5.95 10.67
N MET A 63 -12.53 6.38 10.88
CA MET A 63 -12.07 6.86 12.19
C MET A 63 -12.66 8.22 12.56
N ILE A 64 -12.83 9.12 11.58
CA ILE A 64 -13.34 10.49 11.80
C ILE A 64 -14.70 10.51 12.52
N PRO A 65 -15.76 9.80 12.07
CA PRO A 65 -17.06 9.82 12.76
C PRO A 65 -17.01 9.18 14.14
N LEU A 66 -16.11 8.21 14.39
CA LEU A 66 -15.93 7.61 15.72
C LEU A 66 -15.30 8.62 16.70
N LEU A 67 -14.30 9.37 16.25
CA LEU A 67 -13.68 10.43 17.05
C LEU A 67 -14.65 11.59 17.30
N ASP A 68 -15.51 11.91 16.32
CA ASP A 68 -16.59 12.88 16.51
C ASP A 68 -17.61 12.44 17.56
N ALA A 69 -18.04 11.19 17.50
CA ALA A 69 -18.91 10.62 18.52
C ALA A 69 -18.24 10.62 19.90
N LEU A 70 -16.93 10.36 19.96
CA LEU A 70 -16.18 10.36 21.21
C LEU A 70 -16.12 11.76 21.85
N LEU A 71 -15.93 12.81 21.04
CA LEU A 71 -15.99 14.20 21.51
C LEU A 71 -17.38 14.61 22.02
N GLN A 72 -18.44 14.00 21.50
CA GLN A 72 -19.82 14.29 21.88
C GLN A 72 -20.34 13.41 23.03
N SER A 73 -19.59 12.38 23.40
CA SER A 73 -19.96 11.43 24.46
C SER A 73 -20.10 12.12 25.82
N LYS A 74 -21.11 11.70 26.59
CA LYS A 74 -21.42 12.29 27.90
C LYS A 74 -21.25 11.29 29.03
N THR A 75 -21.26 10.00 28.73
CA THR A 75 -21.19 8.92 29.70
C THR A 75 -19.97 8.03 29.46
N LEU A 76 -19.53 7.34 30.52
CA LEU A 76 -18.43 6.39 30.42
C LEU A 76 -18.80 5.20 29.51
N ASP A 77 -20.03 4.68 29.59
CA ASP A 77 -20.48 3.56 28.77
C ASP A 77 -20.46 3.87 27.27
N GLU A 78 -20.92 5.07 26.87
CA GLU A 78 -20.83 5.54 25.48
C GLU A 78 -19.37 5.54 24.99
N ARG A 79 -18.45 6.05 25.81
CA ARG A 79 -17.03 6.09 25.47
C ARG A 79 -16.42 4.70 25.34
N LEU A 80 -16.71 3.79 26.25
CA LEU A 80 -16.19 2.43 26.20
C LEU A 80 -16.65 1.71 24.93
N GLY A 81 -17.92 1.88 24.54
CA GLY A 81 -18.44 1.35 23.28
C GLY A 81 -17.73 1.93 22.05
N LEU A 82 -17.47 3.23 22.04
CA LEU A 82 -16.75 3.90 20.95
C LEU A 82 -15.28 3.47 20.86
N VAL A 83 -14.58 3.39 22.00
CA VAL A 83 -13.19 2.91 22.06
C VAL A 83 -13.08 1.47 21.59
N TYR A 84 -14.05 0.61 21.94
CA TYR A 84 -14.12 -0.76 21.41
C TYR A 84 -14.26 -0.77 19.87
N ASN A 85 -15.14 0.05 19.31
CA ASN A 85 -15.31 0.14 17.85
C ASN A 85 -14.05 0.66 17.14
N ILE A 86 -13.36 1.62 17.76
CA ILE A 86 -12.05 2.12 17.29
C ILE A 86 -11.01 1.01 17.31
N GLY A 87 -10.94 0.21 18.38
CA GLY A 87 -10.03 -0.95 18.45
C GLY A 87 -10.34 -2.03 17.40
N LYS A 88 -11.60 -2.22 17.01
CA LYS A 88 -11.93 -3.09 15.87
C LYS A 88 -11.45 -2.52 14.55
N LEU A 89 -11.48 -1.19 14.42
CA LEU A 89 -11.05 -0.49 13.22
C LEU A 89 -9.52 -0.47 13.06
N SER A 90 -8.74 -0.52 14.15
CA SER A 90 -7.27 -0.50 14.11
C SER A 90 -6.67 -1.64 13.27
N GLY A 91 -7.35 -2.78 13.13
CA GLY A 91 -6.96 -3.85 12.22
C GLY A 91 -6.86 -3.43 10.75
N LYS A 92 -7.65 -2.44 10.31
CA LYS A 92 -7.55 -1.84 8.97
C LYS A 92 -6.39 -0.83 8.83
N GLY A 93 -5.82 -0.38 9.95
CA GLY A 93 -4.68 0.55 9.99
C GLY A 93 -3.38 -0.05 9.45
N SER A 94 -3.31 -1.38 9.31
CA SER A 94 -2.22 -2.10 8.62
C SER A 94 -1.97 -1.58 7.20
N GLY A 95 -3.01 -1.14 6.49
CA GLY A 95 -2.89 -0.57 5.14
C GLY A 95 -1.93 0.62 5.06
N LEU A 96 -1.85 1.45 6.12
CA LEU A 96 -0.91 2.58 6.15
C LEU A 96 0.54 2.11 6.20
N THR A 97 0.79 1.00 6.92
CA THR A 97 2.11 0.38 7.03
C THR A 97 2.49 -0.32 5.73
N GLU A 98 1.56 -1.05 5.13
CA GLU A 98 1.74 -1.72 3.83
C GLU A 98 2.03 -0.71 2.72
N LEU A 99 1.32 0.43 2.71
CA LEU A 99 1.54 1.48 1.71
C LEU A 99 2.94 2.08 1.80
N ALA A 100 3.43 2.33 3.02
CA ALA A 100 4.80 2.79 3.25
C ALA A 100 5.84 1.73 2.86
N ALA A 101 5.56 0.45 3.14
CA ALA A 101 6.44 -0.66 2.78
C ALA A 101 6.57 -0.82 1.26
N GLU A 102 5.46 -0.79 0.51
CA GLU A 102 5.51 -0.85 -0.96
C GLU A 102 6.23 0.38 -1.54
N ALA A 103 6.09 1.55 -0.93
CA ALA A 103 6.82 2.75 -1.35
C ALA A 103 8.33 2.61 -1.11
N ALA A 104 8.73 2.05 0.03
CA ALA A 104 10.13 1.75 0.34
C ALA A 104 10.74 0.70 -0.62
N VAL A 105 9.94 -0.27 -1.07
CA VAL A 105 10.40 -1.30 -2.04
C VAL A 105 10.59 -0.73 -3.44
N ILE A 106 9.74 0.21 -3.84
CA ILE A 106 9.79 0.83 -5.18
C ILE A 106 10.79 2.00 -5.22
N SER A 107 10.98 2.70 -4.11
CA SER A 107 11.96 3.76 -3.98
C SER A 107 13.36 3.18 -3.79
N ASP A 108 14.32 3.67 -4.57
CA ASP A 108 15.74 3.36 -4.35
C ASP A 108 16.31 4.03 -3.08
N ASP A 109 15.51 4.84 -2.36
CA ASP A 109 15.89 5.56 -1.14
C ASP A 109 15.11 5.06 0.07
N THR A 110 15.54 3.93 0.63
CA THR A 110 14.90 3.35 1.83
C THR A 110 15.00 4.25 3.06
N ALA A 111 15.95 5.20 3.10
CA ALA A 111 16.09 6.12 4.23
C ALA A 111 14.98 7.18 4.26
N ALA A 112 14.36 7.47 3.11
CA ALA A 112 13.21 8.37 3.02
C ALA A 112 11.89 7.74 3.51
N TRP A 113 11.85 6.41 3.69
CA TRP A 113 10.64 5.65 4.02
C TRP A 113 10.79 4.92 5.35
N ASP A 114 10.63 5.65 6.45
CA ASP A 114 10.54 5.04 7.78
C ASP A 114 9.20 4.27 7.95
N THR A 115 9.23 2.99 7.59
CA THR A 115 8.08 2.08 7.71
C THR A 115 7.61 1.85 9.15
N GLY A 116 8.36 2.30 10.17
CA GLY A 116 7.94 2.27 11.56
C GLY A 116 6.93 3.36 11.93
N VAL A 117 6.95 4.50 11.23
CA VAL A 117 6.09 5.66 11.54
C VAL A 117 4.60 5.33 11.49
N PRO A 118 4.06 4.65 10.44
CA PRO A 118 2.64 4.32 10.41
C PRO A 118 2.20 3.38 11.54
N ALA A 119 3.01 2.38 11.87
CA ALA A 119 2.72 1.44 12.95
C ALA A 119 2.73 2.15 14.31
N MET A 120 3.71 3.02 14.55
CA MET A 120 3.76 3.86 15.76
C MET A 120 2.57 4.81 15.84
N TYR A 121 2.18 5.44 14.73
CA TYR A 121 1.03 6.33 14.69
C TYR A 121 -0.27 5.62 15.10
N VAL A 122 -0.54 4.44 14.53
CA VAL A 122 -1.73 3.64 14.87
C VAL A 122 -1.67 3.19 16.33
N SER A 123 -0.53 2.68 16.80
CA SER A 123 -0.35 2.24 18.18
C SER A 123 -0.51 3.39 19.19
N ASN A 124 0.03 4.56 18.90
CA ASN A 124 -0.07 5.74 19.77
C ASN A 124 -1.49 6.29 19.81
N ALA A 125 -2.20 6.27 18.68
CA ALA A 125 -3.61 6.63 18.61
C ALA A 125 -4.46 5.68 19.47
N GLU A 126 -4.25 4.37 19.36
CA GLU A 126 -4.98 3.38 20.14
C GLU A 126 -4.68 3.52 21.64
N ALA A 127 -3.40 3.61 22.02
CA ALA A 127 -3.00 3.78 23.41
C ALA A 127 -3.58 5.06 24.03
N GLY A 128 -3.51 6.19 23.33
CA GLY A 128 -4.04 7.46 23.81
C GLY A 128 -5.56 7.47 23.91
N LEU A 129 -6.27 6.83 22.97
CA LEU A 129 -7.73 6.69 23.04
C LEU A 129 -8.19 5.73 24.14
N LEU A 130 -7.41 4.68 24.42
CA LEU A 130 -7.64 3.80 25.55
C LEU A 130 -7.43 4.51 26.88
N ALA A 131 -6.50 5.46 26.96
CA ALA A 131 -6.23 6.25 28.16
C ALA A 131 -7.25 7.38 28.36
N ALA A 132 -7.72 7.99 27.28
CA ALA A 132 -8.67 9.10 27.30
C ALA A 132 -10.05 8.66 27.84
N GLY A 133 -10.63 9.47 28.73
CA GLY A 133 -12.04 9.33 29.11
C GLY A 133 -12.38 8.17 30.05
N ARG A 134 -11.42 7.58 30.78
CA ARG A 134 -11.64 6.55 31.83
C ARG A 134 -12.16 7.12 33.16
N TYR A 135 -13.13 8.02 33.10
CA TYR A 135 -13.76 8.64 34.25
C TYR A 135 -15.21 8.96 33.91
N GLU A 136 -16.03 9.29 34.90
CA GLU A 136 -17.43 9.66 34.70
C GLU A 136 -17.60 11.09 34.20
N GLY A 137 -18.71 11.35 33.49
CA GLY A 137 -19.06 12.67 32.96
C GLY A 137 -18.47 12.96 31.57
N VAL A 138 -18.46 14.21 31.14
CA VAL A 138 -17.90 14.62 29.84
C VAL A 138 -16.38 14.53 29.80
N LEU A 139 -15.79 14.43 28.61
CA LEU A 139 -14.33 14.51 28.46
C LEU A 139 -13.81 15.81 29.07
N ASN A 140 -12.73 15.70 29.84
CA ASN A 140 -12.00 16.86 30.32
C ASN A 140 -11.31 17.58 29.14
N ASP A 141 -10.93 18.84 29.36
CA ASP A 141 -10.36 19.69 28.31
C ASP A 141 -9.11 19.07 27.64
N SER A 142 -8.30 18.35 28.40
CA SER A 142 -7.10 17.72 27.86
C SER A 142 -7.40 16.53 26.96
N ASP A 143 -8.35 15.68 27.34
CA ASP A 143 -8.72 14.51 26.55
C ASP A 143 -9.49 14.96 25.31
N ALA A 144 -10.37 15.96 25.44
CA ALA A 144 -11.05 16.58 24.32
C ALA A 144 -10.03 17.20 23.33
N ALA A 145 -9.00 17.90 23.81
CA ALA A 145 -7.94 18.43 22.97
C ALA A 145 -7.14 17.32 22.26
N TYR A 146 -6.83 16.22 22.95
CA TYR A 146 -6.15 15.06 22.34
C TYR A 146 -7.00 14.42 21.24
N VAL A 147 -8.27 14.10 21.53
CA VAL A 147 -9.19 13.47 20.56
C VAL A 147 -9.43 14.41 19.37
N SER A 148 -9.59 15.72 19.61
CA SER A 148 -9.73 16.70 18.54
C SER A 148 -8.45 16.82 17.68
N GLY A 149 -7.27 16.77 18.30
CA GLY A 149 -6.01 16.77 17.57
C GLY A 149 -5.83 15.53 16.69
N LEU A 150 -6.20 14.36 17.23
CA LEU A 150 -6.18 13.11 16.50
C LEU A 150 -7.20 13.12 15.34
N LYS A 151 -8.41 13.64 15.58
CA LYS A 151 -9.42 13.82 14.52
C LYS A 151 -8.88 14.69 13.38
N SER A 152 -8.26 15.82 13.69
CA SER A 152 -7.67 16.71 12.68
C SER A 152 -6.58 16.00 11.86
N SER A 153 -5.77 15.15 12.50
CA SER A 153 -4.77 14.33 11.81
C SER A 153 -5.42 13.33 10.84
N TYR A 154 -6.48 12.63 11.26
CA TYR A 154 -7.23 11.72 10.38
C TYR A 154 -7.96 12.45 9.24
N VAL A 155 -8.46 13.67 9.46
CA VAL A 155 -9.02 14.51 8.40
C VAL A 155 -7.96 14.87 7.37
N ALA A 156 -6.75 15.26 7.82
CA ALA A 156 -5.62 15.53 6.93
C ALA A 156 -5.21 14.29 6.13
N LEU A 157 -5.06 13.13 6.80
CA LEU A 157 -4.78 11.85 6.16
C LEU A 157 -5.83 11.48 5.12
N ASN A 158 -7.11 11.59 5.45
CA ASN A 158 -8.19 11.32 4.52
C ASN A 158 -8.18 12.31 3.32
N GLY A 159 -7.78 13.57 3.54
CA GLY A 159 -7.61 14.55 2.48
C GLY A 159 -6.46 14.24 1.52
N VAL A 160 -5.36 13.64 2.01
CA VAL A 160 -4.25 13.18 1.17
C VAL A 160 -4.62 11.89 0.45
N LEU A 161 -5.04 10.87 1.19
CA LEU A 161 -5.38 9.55 0.66
C LEU A 161 -6.60 9.57 -0.25
N GLY A 162 -7.56 10.48 -0.02
CA GLY A 162 -8.72 10.66 -0.88
C GLY A 162 -8.40 11.13 -2.30
N LYS A 163 -7.17 11.60 -2.56
CA LYS A 163 -6.67 11.90 -3.91
C LYS A 163 -6.30 10.64 -4.69
N PHE A 164 -6.14 9.51 -4.01
CA PHE A 164 -5.88 8.22 -4.67
C PHE A 164 -7.11 7.80 -5.45
N ASN A 165 -6.93 7.45 -6.73
CA ASN A 165 -8.04 7.03 -7.58
C ASN A 165 -8.43 5.58 -7.29
N ALA A 166 -9.38 5.38 -6.38
CA ALA A 166 -9.89 4.04 -6.03
C ALA A 166 -10.64 3.32 -7.17
N ASN A 167 -11.01 4.01 -8.27
CA ASN A 167 -11.75 3.41 -9.38
C ASN A 167 -10.87 2.59 -10.36
N ILE A 168 -9.55 2.57 -10.16
CA ILE A 168 -8.61 1.87 -11.05
C ILE A 168 -8.54 0.35 -10.84
N GLY A 169 -9.14 -0.18 -9.76
CA GLY A 169 -9.01 -1.57 -9.35
C GLY A 169 -9.50 -2.60 -10.39
N GLU A 170 -10.42 -2.22 -11.27
CA GLU A 170 -10.94 -3.11 -12.32
C GLU A 170 -10.09 -3.11 -13.60
N THR A 171 -9.15 -2.16 -13.74
CA THR A 171 -8.34 -2.00 -14.94
C THR A 171 -6.93 -2.53 -14.72
N ARG A 172 -6.64 -3.73 -15.24
CA ARG A 172 -5.31 -4.38 -15.13
C ARG A 172 -4.15 -3.46 -15.49
N ILE A 173 -4.30 -2.65 -16.55
CA ILE A 173 -3.26 -1.71 -17.01
C ILE A 173 -3.03 -0.60 -15.99
N ALA A 174 -4.08 -0.07 -15.37
CA ALA A 174 -3.98 0.96 -14.36
C ALA A 174 -3.34 0.42 -13.07
N VAL A 175 -3.70 -0.81 -12.66
CA VAL A 175 -3.05 -1.52 -11.55
C VAL A 175 -1.56 -1.72 -11.82
N ILE A 176 -1.18 -2.20 -13.01
CA ILE A 176 0.23 -2.37 -13.40
C ILE A 176 1.01 -1.04 -13.35
N ARG A 177 0.36 0.09 -13.66
CA ARG A 177 0.99 1.41 -13.60
C ARG A 177 1.34 1.81 -12.16
N LEU A 178 0.60 1.38 -11.14
CA LEU A 178 0.94 1.64 -9.74
C LEU A 178 2.33 1.10 -9.37
N ALA A 179 2.71 -0.07 -9.90
CA ALA A 179 4.02 -0.66 -9.65
C ALA A 179 5.19 0.14 -10.24
N SER A 180 4.93 1.23 -10.99
CA SER A 180 5.96 2.17 -11.45
C SER A 180 6.21 3.33 -10.47
N GLY A 181 5.46 3.43 -9.37
CA GLY A 181 5.57 4.53 -8.41
C GLY A 181 4.92 5.85 -8.86
N LEU A 182 4.45 5.93 -10.11
CA LEU A 182 3.81 7.12 -10.64
C LEU A 182 2.47 7.40 -9.92
N ASP A 183 2.21 8.68 -9.67
CA ASP A 183 0.93 9.23 -9.19
C ASP A 183 0.55 8.97 -7.71
N TRP A 184 1.18 8.02 -7.01
CA TRP A 184 0.79 7.67 -5.62
C TRP A 184 1.91 7.80 -4.58
N MET A 185 3.19 7.71 -4.95
CA MET A 185 4.29 7.80 -3.98
C MET A 185 4.29 9.15 -3.25
N GLU A 186 3.99 10.25 -3.94
CA GLU A 186 3.89 11.57 -3.30
C GLU A 186 2.75 11.61 -2.27
N LEU A 187 1.64 10.92 -2.52
CA LEU A 187 0.53 10.80 -1.56
C LEU A 187 0.94 9.96 -0.34
N ALA A 188 1.65 8.86 -0.57
CA ALA A 188 2.17 8.03 0.51
C ALA A 188 3.15 8.83 1.40
N LYS A 189 4.03 9.62 0.78
CA LYS A 189 4.97 10.49 1.50
C LYS A 189 4.26 11.56 2.34
N GLN A 190 3.31 12.29 1.75
CA GLN A 190 2.50 13.28 2.48
C GLN A 190 1.71 12.65 3.63
N SER A 191 1.22 11.42 3.43
CA SER A 191 0.53 10.67 4.49
C SER A 191 1.49 10.34 5.64
N MET A 192 2.73 9.93 5.33
CA MET A 192 3.76 9.67 6.34
C MET A 192 4.18 10.93 7.10
N GLU A 193 4.36 12.06 6.41
CA GLU A 193 4.65 13.35 7.05
C GLU A 193 3.53 13.74 8.02
N THR A 194 2.26 13.58 7.60
CA THR A 194 1.09 13.82 8.46
C THR A 194 1.09 12.92 9.70
N MET A 195 1.48 11.65 9.55
CA MET A 195 1.59 10.71 10.67
C MET A 195 2.76 11.06 11.60
N ALA A 196 3.92 11.44 11.05
CA ALA A 196 5.10 11.80 11.82
C ALA A 196 4.88 13.04 12.70
N GLU A 197 4.23 14.08 12.16
CA GLU A 197 3.90 15.30 12.91
C GLU A 197 3.02 15.01 14.13
N GLN A 198 2.08 14.06 14.01
CA GLN A 198 1.20 13.68 15.10
C GLN A 198 1.87 12.66 16.04
N ALA A 199 2.66 11.71 15.53
CA ALA A 199 3.38 10.73 16.33
C ALA A 199 4.47 11.36 17.21
N ALA A 200 5.02 12.51 16.80
CA ALA A 200 5.94 13.32 17.60
C ALA A 200 5.27 14.02 18.79
N ARG A 201 3.94 14.03 18.88
CA ARG A 201 3.22 14.56 20.05
C ARG A 201 3.20 13.47 21.13
N PRO A 202 3.64 13.78 22.37
CA PRO A 202 3.71 12.79 23.43
C PRO A 202 2.32 12.18 23.71
N VAL A 203 2.26 10.85 23.73
CA VAL A 203 1.11 10.11 24.28
C VAL A 203 1.10 10.38 25.79
N LYS A 204 -0.05 10.78 26.31
CA LYS A 204 -0.24 11.03 27.75
C LYS A 204 -0.13 9.75 28.56
#